data_AF-A0A835TD11-F1
#
_entry.id   AF-A0A835TD11-F1
#
_cell.length_a   1.000
_cell.length_b   1.000
_cell.length_c   1.000
_cell.angle_alpha   90.00
_cell.angle_beta   90.00
_cell.angle_gamma   90.00
#
_symmetry.space_group_name_H-M   'P 1'
#
loop_
_entity.id
_entity.type
_entity.pdbx_description
1 polymer ?
#
loop_
_entity_poly.entity_id
_entity_poly.type
_entity_poly.pdbx_seq_one_letter_code
_entity_poly.pdbx_strand_id
1 'polypeptide(L)'
;MTGTGGLLLLLSSWATISVATDVCSTYIWDAAALGSYCTTNGAPAYRSPACSVYRLCNGDASPPLGGSMCATDRLFISLCADQPTLTQCKTFQQAFATPADFTTCQASKAFKITSTGLVQNYLTTNCAGGHRMAGCERCNKTACDTPDPLLAYTDSCIDMLMGGCEPWENLCAAEGAAAAQLLCLPASQRTTTTITSGASGSGSGGVNSSTPPPFSADPCVLDSTAPACKGYLYPDAAARADIAKLCGSMPDMPGCAVVGVCEQGSGKKVAAKYCRPFTLLATLCADMPGMRGCEAYKGLCGKAGSVVAQCADQRAIPGLPTWSVARKDVFSACDDHPMAACAGCSATDCPDPLGSLAGICHEMPNMAVCKDFWGFCNVAGAQDMAEWCEEDDSKYLPSMLMYFHQRTQELLLWKEWRPMTEGQYAGSVIAILAMGMVTTGLKTLKGYLSLRWAHERAALGDAAPVPSSVWLPSREQLSEIAVKCCITGVSLTLDYFMMLIAMTFNIGFFCAVIGGYVLGSLVFGHVLDNYGAILHHERRQAHAKARRGSGDVLRANGADHKRGGSGSAGAANGGSGSAARLTTSSEEEEEEEEVFRVTVADADCNCVHSA
;
A
#
# COMPACT_ATOMS: atom_id res chain seq x y z
N MET A 1 41.19 90.91 40.79
CA MET A 1 39.77 90.77 40.37
C MET A 1 39.61 89.38 39.79
N THR A 2 38.78 88.55 40.44
CA THR A 2 37.98 87.43 39.90
C THR A 2 38.59 86.56 38.79
N GLY A 3 38.76 85.24 38.92
CA GLY A 3 38.20 84.32 39.88
C GLY A 3 38.74 82.90 39.61
N THR A 4 38.81 82.15 40.70
CA THR A 4 39.04 80.72 40.81
C THR A 4 37.96 79.92 40.09
N GLY A 5 38.35 78.98 39.23
CA GLY A 5 37.42 77.98 38.69
C GLY A 5 37.89 77.40 37.36
N GLY A 6 38.77 76.40 37.40
CA GLY A 6 39.18 75.71 36.17
C GLY A 6 40.23 74.61 36.33
N LEU A 7 40.57 74.20 37.55
CA LEU A 7 41.60 73.20 37.83
C LEU A 7 41.02 71.90 38.41
N LEU A 8 39.82 71.49 37.95
CA LEU A 8 39.10 70.31 38.47
C LEU A 8 38.35 69.50 37.39
N LEU A 9 38.75 69.57 36.12
CA LEU A 9 38.08 68.85 35.02
C LEU A 9 38.98 67.95 34.16
N LEU A 10 40.16 67.55 34.66
CA LEU A 10 41.04 66.61 33.93
C LEU A 10 41.46 65.36 34.74
N LEU A 11 40.77 65.03 35.84
CA LEU A 11 41.04 63.84 36.65
C LEU A 11 39.77 63.03 37.04
N SER A 12 38.70 63.05 36.23
CA SER A 12 37.49 62.26 36.51
C SER A 12 37.15 61.18 35.47
N SER A 13 38.02 60.89 34.50
CA SER A 13 37.75 59.85 33.48
C SER A 13 38.18 58.43 33.87
N TRP A 14 38.59 58.20 35.13
CA TRP A 14 38.93 56.88 35.64
C TRP A 14 38.33 56.69 37.03
N ALA A 15 37.09 56.16 37.09
CA ALA A 15 36.51 55.36 38.18
C ALA A 15 34.98 55.53 38.30
N THR A 16 34.24 55.11 37.27
CA THR A 16 32.93 54.49 37.47
C THR A 16 32.80 53.30 36.53
N ILE A 17 33.67 52.29 36.75
CA ILE A 17 33.25 50.91 36.45
C ILE A 17 32.19 50.61 37.50
N SER A 18 30.95 51.04 37.26
CA SER A 18 29.80 50.40 37.89
C SER A 18 29.86 48.96 37.41
N VAL A 19 30.33 48.08 38.28
CA VAL A 19 29.97 46.67 38.19
C VAL A 19 28.45 46.69 38.27
N ALA A 20 27.78 46.62 37.11
CA ALA A 20 26.39 46.26 37.06
C ALA A 20 26.36 44.85 37.64
N THR A 21 26.14 44.75 38.95
CA THR A 21 25.79 43.48 39.57
C THR A 21 24.57 43.00 38.82
N ASP A 22 24.73 41.89 38.11
CA ASP A 22 23.65 41.26 37.37
C ASP A 22 22.56 40.87 38.37
N VAL A 23 21.59 41.78 38.55
CA VAL A 23 20.46 41.61 39.48
C VAL A 23 19.73 40.29 39.17
N CYS A 24 19.80 39.81 37.93
CA CYS A 24 19.24 38.55 37.48
C CYS A 24 19.89 37.31 38.10
N SER A 25 21.16 37.38 38.51
CA SER A 25 21.90 36.27 39.15
C SER A 25 22.11 36.46 40.64
N THR A 26 22.05 37.70 41.16
CA THR A 26 22.27 37.97 42.58
C THR A 26 20.99 38.13 43.41
N TYR A 27 19.81 38.20 42.79
CA TYR A 27 18.55 38.32 43.52
C TYR A 27 18.23 37.03 44.30
N ILE A 28 17.99 37.17 45.60
CA ILE A 28 17.66 36.05 46.49
C ILE A 28 16.16 35.81 46.44
N TRP A 29 15.78 34.63 45.96
CA TRP A 29 14.38 34.23 45.83
C TRP A 29 13.88 33.56 47.11
N ASP A 30 12.67 33.91 47.52
CA ASP A 30 11.98 33.25 48.63
C ASP A 30 11.31 31.96 48.15
N ALA A 31 11.98 30.83 48.35
CA ALA A 31 11.47 29.52 47.95
C ALA A 31 10.11 29.17 48.60
N ALA A 32 9.82 29.68 49.81
CA ALA A 32 8.54 29.43 50.47
C ALA A 32 7.38 30.15 49.77
N ALA A 33 7.63 31.37 49.29
CA ALA A 33 6.67 32.10 48.48
C ALA A 33 6.37 31.40 47.14
N LEU A 34 7.39 30.86 46.46
CA LEU A 34 7.17 30.06 45.24
C LEU A 34 6.25 28.88 45.50
N GLY A 35 6.53 28.13 46.58
CA GLY A 35 5.70 27.02 47.02
C GLY A 35 4.25 27.44 47.23
N SER A 36 4.02 28.55 47.93
CA SER A 36 2.66 29.07 48.16
C SER A 36 1.93 29.43 46.87
N TYR A 37 2.59 30.07 45.90
CA TYR A 37 1.97 30.45 44.64
C TYR A 37 1.64 29.24 43.77
N CYS A 38 2.51 28.22 43.77
CA CYS A 38 2.38 27.06 42.90
C CYS A 38 1.58 25.88 43.48
N THR A 39 1.25 25.92 44.77
CA THR A 39 0.46 24.86 45.43
C THR A 39 -0.97 25.30 45.80
N THR A 40 -1.28 26.59 45.75
CA THR A 40 -2.63 27.10 46.05
C THR A 40 -3.58 26.85 44.89
N ASN A 41 -4.43 25.82 45.00
CA ASN A 41 -5.46 25.50 44.01
C ASN A 41 -6.39 26.70 43.75
N GLY A 42 -6.59 27.03 42.47
CA GLY A 42 -7.49 28.11 42.03
C GLY A 42 -6.86 29.50 41.89
N ALA A 43 -5.59 29.69 42.28
CA ALA A 43 -4.88 30.93 41.99
C ALA A 43 -4.50 31.04 40.49
N PRO A 44 -4.50 32.24 39.87
CA PRO A 44 -4.04 32.41 38.49
C PRO A 44 -2.60 31.90 38.28
N ALA A 45 -1.73 32.12 39.27
CA ALA A 45 -0.35 31.65 39.29
C ALA A 45 -0.23 30.11 39.25
N TYR A 46 -1.20 29.38 39.80
CA TYR A 46 -1.20 27.91 39.81
C TYR A 46 -1.17 27.32 38.41
N ARG A 47 -1.88 27.96 37.46
CA ARG A 47 -1.97 27.50 36.07
C ARG A 47 -0.76 27.88 35.21
N SER A 48 0.23 28.57 35.79
CA SER A 48 1.41 29.00 35.04
C SER A 48 2.30 27.83 34.63
N PRO A 49 2.98 27.92 33.45
CA PRO A 49 3.98 26.95 33.05
C PRO A 49 5.07 26.77 34.12
N ALA A 50 5.50 27.87 34.76
CA ALA A 50 6.48 27.86 35.84
C ALA A 50 6.01 27.03 37.04
N CYS A 51 4.76 27.17 37.47
CA CYS A 51 4.22 26.39 38.59
C CYS A 51 3.96 24.93 38.22
N SER A 52 3.68 24.63 36.96
CA SER A 52 3.62 23.26 36.47
C SER A 52 4.99 22.58 36.56
N VAL A 53 6.05 23.25 36.09
CA VAL A 53 7.44 22.78 36.23
C VAL A 53 7.84 22.63 37.71
N TYR A 54 7.49 23.60 38.57
CA TYR A 54 7.76 23.52 40.01
C TYR A 54 7.14 22.27 40.65
N ARG A 55 5.90 21.92 40.29
CA ARG A 55 5.25 20.71 40.80
C ARG A 55 5.88 19.43 40.25
N LEU A 56 6.28 19.41 38.98
CA LEU A 56 7.02 18.30 38.40
C LEU A 56 8.40 18.10 39.05
N CYS A 57 9.07 19.19 39.44
CA CYS A 57 10.36 19.13 40.14
C CYS A 57 10.25 18.68 41.60
N ASN A 58 9.11 18.94 42.27
CA ASN A 58 8.88 18.57 43.67
C ASN A 58 8.03 17.30 43.85
N GLY A 59 7.49 16.75 42.77
CA GLY A 59 6.71 15.50 42.76
C GLY A 59 7.49 14.33 42.18
N ASP A 60 6.86 13.15 42.15
CA ASP A 60 7.43 11.92 41.60
C ASP A 60 7.35 11.89 40.06
N ALA A 61 7.95 12.87 39.38
CA ALA A 61 8.04 12.89 37.92
C ALA A 61 8.93 11.73 37.42
N SER A 62 8.40 10.92 36.50
CA SER A 62 9.14 9.82 35.87
C SER A 62 9.12 9.97 34.34
N PRO A 63 10.27 10.25 33.68
CA PRO A 63 11.60 10.52 34.25
C PRO A 63 11.70 11.90 34.95
N PRO A 64 12.66 12.08 35.89
CA PRO A 64 12.83 13.35 36.59
C PRO A 64 13.30 14.46 35.64
N LEU A 65 12.87 15.69 35.91
CA LEU A 65 13.37 16.87 35.19
C LEU A 65 14.82 17.18 35.61
N GLY A 66 15.59 17.72 34.68
CA GLY A 66 16.98 18.13 34.91
C GLY A 66 17.08 19.29 35.88
N GLY A 67 18.17 19.34 36.66
CA GLY A 67 18.39 20.38 37.67
C GLY A 67 18.38 21.83 37.13
N SER A 68 18.66 22.04 35.84
CA SER A 68 18.57 23.34 35.17
C SER A 68 17.14 23.83 34.96
N MET A 69 16.16 22.93 34.86
CA MET A 69 14.73 23.27 34.79
C MET A 69 14.15 23.50 36.18
N CYS A 70 14.69 22.82 37.19
CA CYS A 70 14.24 22.93 38.58
C CYS A 70 14.92 24.07 39.36
N ALA A 71 15.71 24.91 38.70
CA ALA A 71 16.38 26.04 39.34
C ALA A 71 15.36 27.09 39.79
N THR A 72 15.37 27.41 41.09
CA THR A 72 14.40 28.31 41.74
C THR A 72 14.37 29.70 41.12
N ASP A 73 15.54 30.25 40.75
CA ASP A 73 15.64 31.56 40.09
C ASP A 73 14.93 31.56 38.74
N ARG A 74 15.09 30.47 37.99
CA ARG A 74 14.50 30.29 36.68
C ARG A 74 12.98 30.15 36.72
N LEU A 75 12.47 29.37 37.67
CA LEU A 75 11.04 29.20 37.92
C LEU A 75 10.39 30.55 38.27
N PHE A 76 11.02 31.33 39.16
CA PHE A 76 10.51 32.64 39.54
C PHE A 76 10.52 33.67 38.41
N ILE A 77 11.63 33.77 37.66
CA ILE A 77 11.72 34.72 36.54
C ILE A 77 10.65 34.40 35.49
N SER A 78 10.41 33.10 35.25
CA SER A 78 9.35 32.64 34.34
C SER A 78 7.95 32.93 34.89
N LEU A 79 7.72 32.75 36.19
CA LEU A 79 6.47 33.10 36.85
C LEU A 79 6.19 34.61 36.80
N CYS A 80 7.22 35.44 36.98
CA CYS A 80 7.09 36.89 36.92
C CYS A 80 6.92 37.44 35.50
N ALA A 81 7.33 36.68 34.47
CA ALA A 81 7.00 36.98 33.08
C ALA A 81 5.51 36.73 32.79
N ASP A 82 4.91 35.70 33.41
CA ASP A 82 3.50 35.38 33.22
C ASP A 82 2.54 36.22 34.10
N GLN A 83 2.89 36.38 35.38
CA GLN A 83 2.07 36.99 36.41
C GLN A 83 2.78 38.21 37.04
N PRO A 84 2.91 39.34 36.30
CA PRO A 84 3.62 40.52 36.77
C PRO A 84 2.94 41.21 37.96
N THR A 85 1.69 40.85 38.27
CA THR A 85 0.89 41.46 39.35
C THR A 85 1.22 40.93 40.74
N LEU A 86 1.96 39.80 40.83
CA LEU A 86 2.36 39.21 42.10
C LEU A 86 3.29 40.15 42.89
N THR A 87 3.13 40.17 44.20
CA THR A 87 3.87 41.09 45.09
C THR A 87 5.38 40.92 44.98
N GLN A 88 5.88 39.68 44.96
CA GLN A 88 7.32 39.43 44.78
C GLN A 88 7.84 39.80 43.39
N CYS A 89 7.02 39.67 42.35
CA CYS A 89 7.40 40.07 41.00
C CYS A 89 7.48 41.59 40.85
N LYS A 90 6.62 42.34 41.54
CA LYS A 90 6.71 43.81 41.61
C LYS A 90 8.00 44.25 42.30
N THR A 91 8.36 43.62 43.43
CA THR A 91 9.61 43.92 44.14
C THR A 91 10.82 43.60 43.26
N PHE A 92 10.80 42.47 42.55
CA PHE A 92 11.86 42.10 41.62
C PHE A 92 11.98 43.08 40.44
N GLN A 93 10.87 43.50 39.83
CA GLN A 93 10.85 44.50 38.76
C GLN A 93 11.41 45.86 39.23
N GLN A 94 11.11 46.26 40.46
CA GLN A 94 11.61 47.50 41.07
C GLN A 94 13.12 47.47 41.36
N ALA A 95 13.75 46.29 41.38
CA ALA A 95 15.19 46.15 41.57
C ALA A 95 16.00 46.49 40.29
N PHE A 96 15.34 46.65 39.14
CA PHE A 96 15.99 47.04 37.88
C PHE A 96 15.90 48.55 37.67
N ALA A 97 17.00 49.16 37.22
CA ALA A 97 17.06 50.59 36.93
C ALA A 97 16.20 50.98 35.73
N THR A 98 16.09 50.09 34.73
CA THR A 98 15.26 50.30 33.55
C THR A 98 14.41 49.07 33.23
N PRO A 99 13.22 49.24 32.59
CA PRO A 99 12.43 48.10 32.09
C PRO A 99 13.18 47.24 31.07
N ALA A 100 14.13 47.81 30.32
CA ALA A 100 14.93 47.10 29.32
C ALA A 100 15.86 46.05 29.97
N ASP A 101 16.44 46.38 31.12
CA ASP A 101 17.30 45.46 31.87
C ASP A 101 16.50 44.25 32.38
N PHE A 102 15.28 44.49 32.85
CA PHE A 102 14.36 43.43 33.25
C PHE A 102 13.99 42.51 32.07
N THR A 103 13.66 43.07 30.90
CA THR A 103 13.37 42.25 29.71
C THR A 103 14.57 41.44 29.23
N THR A 104 15.78 41.98 29.37
CA THR A 104 17.03 41.28 29.02
C THR A 104 17.27 40.11 29.97
N CYS A 105 17.06 40.32 31.28
CA CYS A 105 17.10 39.26 32.28
C CYS A 105 16.09 38.15 31.97
N GLN A 106 14.83 38.51 31.69
CA GLN A 106 13.81 37.55 31.30
C GLN A 106 14.18 36.76 30.04
N ALA A 107 14.65 37.42 28.99
CA ALA A 107 15.00 36.77 27.73
C ALA A 107 16.11 35.70 27.90
N SER A 108 17.03 35.91 28.84
CA SER A 108 18.15 35.02 29.11
C SER A 108 17.80 33.82 29.99
N LYS A 109 16.92 33.98 30.98
CA LYS A 109 16.65 32.95 32.00
C LYS A 109 15.25 32.35 31.96
N ALA A 110 14.22 33.10 31.54
CA ALA A 110 12.86 32.58 31.53
C ALA A 110 12.71 31.39 30.58
N PHE A 111 11.77 30.48 30.88
CA PHE A 111 11.34 29.47 29.93
C PHE A 111 10.80 30.12 28.67
N LYS A 112 10.96 29.49 27.51
CA LYS A 112 10.39 30.02 26.25
C LYS A 112 8.87 29.85 26.15
N ILE A 113 8.28 29.06 27.05
CA ILE A 113 6.83 29.02 27.31
C ILE A 113 6.56 29.79 28.60
N THR A 114 6.39 31.11 28.51
CA THR A 114 6.06 31.93 29.68
C THR A 114 4.56 32.12 29.86
N SER A 115 3.78 32.20 28.79
CA SER A 115 2.40 32.69 28.87
C SER A 115 1.37 31.58 29.10
N THR A 116 0.67 31.64 30.24
CA THR A 116 -0.52 30.84 30.54
C THR A 116 -1.63 31.08 29.53
N GLY A 117 -1.79 32.32 29.07
CA GLY A 117 -2.82 32.70 28.10
C GLY A 117 -2.62 32.03 26.75
N LEU A 118 -1.37 31.95 26.27
CA LEU A 118 -1.06 31.26 25.01
C LEU A 118 -1.34 29.76 25.10
N VAL A 119 -0.94 29.11 26.20
CA VAL A 119 -1.19 27.69 26.44
C VAL A 119 -2.69 27.39 26.49
N GLN A 120 -3.47 28.23 27.20
CA GLN A 120 -4.92 28.06 27.29
C GLN A 120 -5.63 28.34 25.96
N ASN A 121 -5.21 29.36 25.21
CA ASN A 121 -5.77 29.65 23.89
C ASN A 121 -5.51 28.51 22.90
N TYR A 122 -4.31 27.93 22.92
CA TYR A 122 -4.00 26.76 22.11
C TYR A 122 -4.92 25.58 22.45
N LEU A 123 -5.01 25.23 23.73
CA LEU A 123 -5.79 24.08 24.17
C LEU A 123 -7.29 24.27 23.89
N THR A 124 -7.83 25.47 24.10
CA THR A 124 -9.24 25.76 23.78
C THR A 124 -9.53 25.79 22.28
N THR A 125 -8.57 26.15 21.44
CA THR A 125 -8.75 26.16 19.98
C THR A 125 -8.66 24.75 19.40
N ASN A 126 -7.67 23.97 19.83
CA ASN A 126 -7.34 22.68 19.21
C ASN A 126 -8.01 21.48 19.87
N CYS A 127 -8.34 21.55 21.17
CA CYS A 127 -9.09 20.47 21.84
C CYS A 127 -10.63 20.62 21.72
N ALA A 128 -11.15 21.75 21.23
CA ALA A 128 -12.59 22.02 21.12
C ALA A 128 -13.24 21.35 19.88
N GLY A 129 -13.16 20.02 19.80
CA GLY A 129 -13.76 19.27 18.69
C GLY A 129 -14.19 17.83 19.01
N GLY A 130 -13.90 17.32 20.21
CA GLY A 130 -14.16 15.91 20.54
C GLY A 130 -13.16 14.93 19.92
N HIS A 131 -12.07 15.42 19.31
CA HIS A 131 -10.93 14.60 18.93
C HIS A 131 -10.20 14.12 20.20
N ARG A 132 -9.97 12.81 20.30
CA ARG A 132 -9.21 12.21 21.42
C ARG A 132 -7.72 12.31 21.13
N MET A 133 -7.15 13.51 21.24
CA MET A 133 -5.69 13.69 21.26
C MET A 133 -5.17 13.52 22.69
N ALA A 134 -3.95 13.01 22.83
CA ALA A 134 -3.30 12.87 24.13
C ALA A 134 -3.20 14.24 24.82
N GLY A 135 -3.66 14.34 26.06
CA GLY A 135 -3.64 15.58 26.85
C GLY A 135 -4.92 16.44 26.74
N CYS A 136 -5.80 16.19 25.77
CA CYS A 136 -7.07 16.91 25.61
C CYS A 136 -8.24 16.26 26.38
N GLU A 137 -8.03 15.20 27.17
CA GLU A 137 -9.11 14.37 27.72
C GLU A 137 -9.96 15.07 28.79
N ARG A 138 -9.44 16.14 29.40
CA ARG A 138 -10.15 16.97 30.41
C ARG A 138 -10.41 18.39 29.93
N CYS A 139 -10.37 18.62 28.62
CA CYS A 139 -10.65 19.91 28.01
C CYS A 139 -12.11 20.01 27.51
N ASN A 140 -12.78 21.12 27.84
CA ASN A 140 -14.09 21.49 27.30
C ASN A 140 -13.95 22.74 26.40
N LYS A 141 -14.99 23.05 25.61
CA LYS A 141 -15.06 24.16 24.64
C LYS A 141 -14.76 25.55 25.23
N THR A 142 -14.80 25.72 26.54
CA THR A 142 -14.59 27.00 27.22
C THR A 142 -13.43 27.00 28.22
N ALA A 143 -12.94 25.83 28.64
CA ALA A 143 -11.85 25.72 29.60
C ALA A 143 -11.26 24.30 29.60
N CYS A 144 -9.94 24.21 29.77
CA CYS A 144 -9.28 22.99 30.20
C CYS A 144 -9.17 22.99 31.72
N ASP A 145 -9.79 22.00 32.37
CA ASP A 145 -9.69 21.78 33.81
C ASP A 145 -8.66 20.68 34.13
N THR A 146 -7.67 20.55 33.25
CA THR A 146 -6.50 19.70 33.47
C THR A 146 -5.70 20.27 34.65
N PRO A 147 -5.36 19.46 35.67
CA PRO A 147 -4.54 19.93 36.79
C PRO A 147 -3.15 20.44 36.36
N ASP A 148 -2.67 20.05 35.17
CA ASP A 148 -1.40 20.46 34.58
C ASP A 148 -1.58 20.87 33.10
N PRO A 149 -1.95 22.14 32.80
CA PRO A 149 -2.17 22.60 31.43
C PRO A 149 -0.91 22.55 30.57
N LEU A 150 0.28 22.67 31.19
CA LEU A 150 1.55 22.55 30.47
C LEU A 150 1.75 21.13 29.93
N LEU A 151 1.42 20.09 30.71
CA LEU A 151 1.63 18.71 30.31
C LEU A 151 0.67 18.31 29.17
N ALA A 152 -0.59 18.74 29.28
CA ALA A 152 -1.57 18.60 28.21
C ALA A 152 -1.11 19.27 26.91
N TYR A 153 -0.56 20.48 27.02
CA TYR A 153 0.00 21.20 25.87
C TYR A 153 1.20 20.48 25.26
N THR A 154 2.15 20.02 26.08
CA THR A 154 3.32 19.28 25.57
C THR A 154 2.94 17.95 24.94
N ASP A 155 2.05 17.17 25.55
CA ASP A 155 1.60 15.89 24.99
C ASP A 155 0.90 16.10 23.65
N SER A 156 0.07 17.15 23.52
CA SER A 156 -0.58 17.47 22.25
C SER A 156 0.40 17.88 21.14
N CYS A 157 1.46 18.62 21.47
CA CYS A 157 2.49 19.03 20.52
C CYS A 157 3.48 17.90 20.16
N ILE A 158 3.65 16.93 21.06
CA ILE A 158 4.45 15.72 20.81
C ILE A 158 3.72 14.76 19.85
N ASP A 159 2.40 14.62 20.00
CA ASP A 159 1.58 13.70 19.22
C ASP A 159 1.39 14.17 17.76
N MET A 160 1.11 15.47 17.58
CA MET A 160 0.93 16.05 16.25
C MET A 160 1.38 17.51 16.23
N LEU A 161 2.38 17.82 15.39
CA LEU A 161 2.93 19.18 15.29
C LEU A 161 1.97 20.11 14.55
N MET A 162 1.08 20.76 15.30
CA MET A 162 0.09 21.70 14.78
C MET A 162 0.57 23.15 14.92
N GLY A 163 -0.06 24.05 14.17
CA GLY A 163 0.15 25.49 14.33
C GLY A 163 -0.11 25.95 15.77
N GLY A 164 0.86 26.63 16.37
CA GLY A 164 0.82 27.06 17.78
C GLY A 164 1.70 26.25 18.75
N CYS A 165 2.45 25.26 18.26
CA CYS A 165 3.48 24.55 19.03
C CYS A 165 4.86 25.24 19.05
N GLU A 166 5.04 26.39 18.38
CA GLU A 166 6.31 27.14 18.33
C GLU A 166 6.89 27.48 19.74
N PRO A 167 6.09 27.89 20.75
CA PRO A 167 6.62 28.10 22.10
C PRO A 167 7.20 26.81 22.72
N TRP A 168 6.57 25.67 22.46
CA TRP A 168 7.04 24.36 22.90
C TRP A 168 8.33 23.95 22.19
N GLU A 169 8.41 24.13 20.87
CA GLU A 169 9.64 23.87 20.12
C GLU A 169 10.80 24.72 20.64
N ASN A 170 10.54 26.00 20.93
CA ASN A 170 11.55 26.90 21.49
C ASN A 170 11.98 26.49 22.91
N LEU A 171 11.08 25.92 23.72
CA LEU A 171 11.46 25.34 25.01
C LEU A 171 12.37 24.13 24.82
N CYS A 172 12.00 23.20 23.95
CA CYS A 172 12.76 21.98 23.70
C CYS A 172 14.07 22.22 22.93
N ALA A 173 14.18 23.31 22.20
CA ALA A 173 15.43 23.76 21.60
C ALA A 173 16.38 24.41 22.63
N ALA A 174 15.82 25.08 23.65
CA ALA A 174 16.60 25.72 24.72
C ALA A 174 17.03 24.71 25.80
N GLU A 175 16.16 23.76 26.13
CA GLU A 175 16.42 22.71 27.11
C GLU A 175 16.84 21.44 26.39
N GLY A 176 18.12 21.07 26.50
CA GLY A 176 18.60 19.82 25.91
C GLY A 176 17.74 18.63 26.31
N ALA A 177 17.53 17.67 25.39
CA ALA A 177 16.58 16.57 25.54
C ALA A 177 16.71 15.79 26.86
N ALA A 178 17.90 15.74 27.46
CA ALA A 178 18.14 15.10 28.76
C ALA A 178 17.52 15.84 29.96
N ALA A 179 17.40 17.17 29.91
CA ALA A 179 16.87 17.98 31.01
C ALA A 179 15.33 18.05 31.01
N ALA A 180 14.71 17.90 29.83
CA ALA A 180 13.28 18.07 29.62
C ALA A 180 12.60 16.81 29.06
N GLN A 181 13.13 15.60 29.31
CA GLN A 181 12.63 14.35 28.70
C GLN A 181 11.12 14.18 28.86
N LEU A 182 10.58 14.52 30.03
CA LEU A 182 9.15 14.42 30.30
C LEU A 182 8.30 15.36 29.42
N LEU A 183 8.83 16.53 29.06
CA LEU A 183 8.12 17.61 28.35
C LEU A 183 8.40 17.64 26.84
N CYS A 184 9.50 17.05 26.39
CA CYS A 184 10.00 17.15 25.03
C CYS A 184 10.07 15.82 24.28
N LEU A 185 9.89 14.68 24.96
CA LEU A 185 9.93 13.36 24.34
C LEU A 185 8.63 12.58 24.56
N PRO A 186 8.19 11.79 23.56
CA PRO A 186 7.10 10.85 23.73
C PRO A 186 7.46 9.78 24.76
N ALA A 187 6.44 9.22 25.43
CA ALA A 187 6.63 8.24 26.49
C ALA A 187 7.52 7.04 26.09
N SER A 188 7.50 6.64 24.81
CA SER A 188 8.32 5.56 24.25
C SER A 188 9.82 5.87 24.19
N GLN A 189 10.21 7.15 24.22
CA GLN A 189 11.60 7.60 24.11
C GLN A 189 12.18 8.10 25.45
N ARG A 190 11.37 8.13 26.52
CA ARG A 190 11.79 8.58 27.85
C ARG A 190 12.67 7.50 28.51
N THR A 191 13.83 7.89 29.03
CA THR A 191 14.75 6.97 29.71
C THR A 191 14.67 7.16 31.22
N THR A 192 14.22 6.14 31.95
CA THR A 192 14.13 6.15 33.42
C THR A 192 15.53 6.02 34.03
N THR A 193 16.31 7.10 34.00
CA THR A 193 17.64 7.12 34.62
C THR A 193 17.51 7.75 36.00
N THR A 194 17.60 6.94 37.05
CA THR A 194 17.76 7.40 38.43
C THR A 194 19.07 8.19 38.50
N ILE A 195 18.97 9.52 38.63
CA ILE A 195 20.13 10.38 38.88
C ILE A 195 20.55 10.12 40.33
N THR A 196 21.45 9.17 40.54
CA THR A 196 22.18 9.07 41.81
C THR A 196 23.16 10.22 41.86
N SER A 197 22.82 11.25 42.62
CA SER A 197 23.76 12.25 43.10
C SER A 197 24.83 11.55 43.96
N GLY A 198 26.07 11.53 43.47
CA GLY A 198 27.21 10.87 44.11
C GLY A 198 28.42 11.80 44.12
N ALA A 199 28.80 12.20 45.33
CA ALA A 199 29.85 13.14 45.67
C ALA A 199 31.26 12.76 45.20
N SER A 200 32.10 13.80 45.12
CA SER A 200 33.55 13.76 45.08
C SER A 200 34.16 12.65 45.95
N GLY A 201 34.95 11.77 45.33
CA GLY A 201 35.74 10.76 46.00
C GLY A 201 37.01 10.47 45.19
N SER A 202 38.12 11.02 45.64
CA SER A 202 39.48 10.74 45.16
C SER A 202 39.81 9.25 45.34
N GLY A 203 40.34 8.59 44.31
CA GLY A 203 40.72 7.18 44.37
C GLY A 203 41.38 6.70 43.07
N SER A 204 42.71 6.68 43.09
CA SER A 204 43.60 6.14 42.06
C SER A 204 43.35 4.65 41.76
N GLY A 205 43.33 4.28 40.48
CA GLY A 205 43.47 2.88 40.03
C GLY A 205 43.03 2.72 38.57
N GLY A 206 43.98 2.75 37.64
CA GLY A 206 43.70 2.71 36.19
C GLY A 206 43.33 1.32 35.66
N VAL A 207 42.45 1.27 34.65
CA VAL A 207 42.53 0.46 33.43
C VAL A 207 41.66 1.15 32.36
N ASN A 208 42.18 1.19 31.13
CA ASN A 208 41.60 1.74 29.90
C ASN A 208 40.10 1.49 29.70
N SER A 209 39.34 2.57 29.45
CA SER A 209 38.15 2.52 28.58
C SER A 209 37.98 3.88 27.89
N SER A 210 38.11 3.83 26.57
CA SER A 210 37.91 4.93 25.64
C SER A 210 36.41 5.15 25.42
N THR A 211 35.86 6.20 26.01
CA THR A 211 34.59 6.78 25.55
C THR A 211 34.94 8.07 24.79
N PRO A 212 34.68 8.18 23.47
CA PRO A 212 34.95 9.42 22.75
C PRO A 212 34.01 10.54 23.22
N PRO A 213 34.45 11.81 23.15
CA PRO A 213 33.63 12.97 23.47
C PRO A 213 32.47 13.16 22.45
N PRO A 214 31.47 14.01 22.73
CA PRO A 214 30.34 14.26 21.83
C PRO A 214 30.78 14.61 20.40
N PHE A 215 30.16 13.91 19.44
CA PHE A 215 30.64 13.68 18.06
C PHE A 215 30.59 14.88 17.09
N SER A 216 30.29 16.10 17.57
CA SER A 216 30.44 17.35 16.79
C SER A 216 31.81 18.02 16.95
N ALA A 217 32.70 17.44 17.76
CA ALA A 217 34.01 18.00 18.09
C ALA A 217 35.19 17.40 17.32
N ASP A 218 34.96 16.45 16.40
CA ASP A 218 36.04 15.80 15.66
C ASP A 218 36.64 16.78 14.63
N PRO A 219 37.97 17.06 14.68
CA PRO A 219 38.60 18.06 13.82
C PRO A 219 38.37 17.81 12.32
N CYS A 220 38.23 16.56 11.89
CA CYS A 220 37.95 16.24 10.47
C CYS A 220 36.50 16.50 10.05
N VAL A 221 35.54 16.49 11.00
CA VAL A 221 34.15 16.87 10.74
C VAL A 221 34.02 18.38 10.61
N LEU A 222 34.82 19.13 11.39
CA LEU A 222 34.89 20.59 11.33
C LEU A 222 35.65 21.09 10.08
N ASP A 223 36.77 20.45 9.74
CA ASP A 223 37.56 20.75 8.54
C ASP A 223 38.04 19.48 7.81
N SER A 224 37.26 19.07 6.81
CA SER A 224 37.53 17.91 5.96
C SER A 224 38.56 18.15 4.85
N THR A 225 39.06 19.38 4.70
CA THR A 225 40.08 19.72 3.68
C THR A 225 41.51 19.50 4.19
N ALA A 226 41.68 19.33 5.51
CA ALA A 226 42.98 19.09 6.11
C ALA A 226 43.59 17.76 5.61
N PRO A 227 44.86 17.74 5.14
CA PRO A 227 45.51 16.52 4.61
C PRO A 227 45.53 15.34 5.58
N ALA A 228 45.50 15.61 6.89
CA ALA A 228 45.43 14.59 7.95
C ALA A 228 44.14 13.77 7.91
N CYS A 229 43.06 14.31 7.32
CA CYS A 229 41.75 13.67 7.25
C CYS A 229 41.60 12.67 6.10
N LYS A 230 42.65 12.48 5.28
CA LYS A 230 42.58 11.56 4.12
C LYS A 230 42.23 10.12 4.51
N GLY A 231 42.74 9.65 5.65
CA GLY A 231 42.47 8.33 6.19
C GLY A 231 41.38 8.29 7.26
N TYR A 232 40.64 9.39 7.46
CA TYR A 232 39.57 9.45 8.45
C TYR A 232 38.41 8.53 8.04
N LEU A 233 37.92 7.76 9.01
CA LEU A 233 36.75 6.89 8.87
C LEU A 233 35.71 7.32 9.90
N TYR A 234 34.55 7.75 9.42
CA TYR A 234 33.41 8.05 10.26
C TYR A 234 32.92 6.77 10.94
N PRO A 235 32.81 6.74 12.29
CA PRO A 235 32.43 5.53 12.99
C PRO A 235 31.04 5.02 12.63
N ASP A 236 30.89 3.71 12.40
CA ASP A 236 29.60 3.08 12.07
C ASP A 236 28.54 3.32 13.15
N ALA A 237 28.93 3.37 14.42
CA ALA A 237 28.01 3.68 15.53
C ALA A 237 27.46 5.11 15.43
N ALA A 238 28.28 6.07 15.01
CA ALA A 238 27.85 7.45 14.80
C ALA A 238 26.94 7.56 13.56
N ALA A 239 27.31 6.88 12.45
CA ALA A 239 26.46 6.81 11.27
C ALA A 239 25.07 6.23 11.58
N ARG A 240 24.99 5.15 12.37
CA ARG A 240 23.70 4.57 12.80
C ARG A 240 22.90 5.51 13.70
N ALA A 241 23.57 6.25 14.60
CA ALA A 241 22.90 7.22 15.45
C ALA A 241 22.31 8.38 14.62
N ASP A 242 23.00 8.82 13.58
CA ASP A 242 22.51 9.86 12.68
C ASP A 242 21.40 9.36 11.75
N ILE A 243 21.51 8.13 11.25
CA ILE A 243 20.41 7.45 10.52
C ILE A 243 19.16 7.34 11.39
N ALA A 244 19.31 6.93 12.65
CA ALA A 244 18.17 6.79 13.57
C ALA A 244 17.46 8.14 13.82
N LYS A 245 18.20 9.26 13.87
CA LYS A 245 17.60 10.60 13.96
C LYS A 245 16.84 10.97 12.68
N LEU A 246 17.43 10.68 11.51
CA LEU A 246 16.83 10.98 10.20
C LEU A 246 15.55 10.17 10.00
N CYS A 247 15.62 8.85 10.11
CA CYS A 247 14.46 7.98 9.93
C CYS A 247 13.44 8.09 11.05
N GLY A 248 13.85 8.50 12.27
CA GLY A 248 12.92 8.84 13.34
C GLY A 248 12.16 10.16 13.11
N SER A 249 12.73 11.08 12.32
CA SER A 249 12.09 12.36 11.98
C SER A 249 11.22 12.26 10.73
N MET A 250 11.62 11.44 9.76
CA MET A 250 10.90 11.20 8.50
C MET A 250 11.03 9.73 8.09
N PRO A 251 10.11 8.85 8.54
CA PRO A 251 10.19 7.42 8.29
C PRO A 251 9.97 7.05 6.81
N ASP A 252 9.22 7.87 6.07
CA ASP A 252 8.76 7.56 4.70
C ASP A 252 9.82 7.85 3.62
N MET A 253 11.07 8.16 4.00
CA MET A 253 12.12 8.39 3.02
C MET A 253 12.51 7.09 2.30
N PRO A 254 12.74 7.12 0.98
CA PRO A 254 13.24 5.95 0.24
C PRO A 254 14.51 5.35 0.87
N GLY A 255 15.41 6.18 1.40
CA GLY A 255 16.60 5.71 2.11
C GLY A 255 16.29 4.95 3.42
N CYS A 256 15.21 5.29 4.13
CA CYS A 256 14.81 4.61 5.36
C CYS A 256 14.17 3.24 5.08
N ALA A 257 13.47 3.09 3.95
CA ALA A 257 13.04 1.78 3.48
C ALA A 257 14.25 0.85 3.25
N VAL A 258 15.34 1.36 2.65
CA VAL A 258 16.59 0.60 2.48
C VAL A 258 17.23 0.24 3.82
N VAL A 259 17.26 1.16 4.79
CA VAL A 259 17.75 0.89 6.16
C VAL A 259 16.96 -0.27 6.79
N GLY A 260 15.63 -0.23 6.73
CA GLY A 260 14.77 -1.27 7.30
C GLY A 260 15.05 -2.66 6.72
N VAL A 261 15.24 -2.77 5.40
CA VAL A 261 15.55 -4.04 4.72
C VAL A 261 16.96 -4.54 5.11
N CYS A 262 17.93 -3.64 5.22
CA CYS A 262 19.29 -3.96 5.65
C CYS A 262 19.36 -4.43 7.12
N GLU A 263 18.54 -3.88 8.02
CA GLU A 263 18.50 -4.26 9.44
C GLU A 263 17.80 -5.61 9.68
N GLN A 264 16.81 -5.96 8.86
CA GLN A 264 16.06 -7.22 8.95
C GLN A 264 16.87 -8.47 8.54
N GLY A 265 18.17 -8.34 8.22
CA GLY A 265 19.04 -9.48 7.89
C GLY A 265 18.76 -10.10 6.52
N SER A 266 18.06 -9.39 5.64
CA SER A 266 17.70 -9.82 4.29
C SER A 266 18.88 -9.72 3.30
N GLY A 267 20.08 -10.16 3.70
CA GLY A 267 21.34 -10.07 2.93
C GLY A 267 21.37 -10.80 1.57
N LYS A 268 20.22 -11.29 1.09
CA LYS A 268 20.01 -11.79 -0.27
C LYS A 268 19.28 -10.79 -1.19
N LYS A 269 18.64 -9.75 -0.64
CA LYS A 269 17.76 -8.85 -1.41
C LYS A 269 18.31 -7.45 -1.62
N VAL A 270 19.22 -7.01 -0.75
CA VAL A 270 20.02 -5.80 -0.93
C VAL A 270 21.49 -6.16 -0.77
N ALA A 271 22.33 -5.72 -1.71
CA ALA A 271 23.75 -6.03 -1.70
C ALA A 271 24.45 -5.42 -0.48
N ALA A 272 25.38 -6.18 0.12
CA ALA A 272 26.11 -5.77 1.33
C ALA A 272 26.90 -4.45 1.16
N LYS A 273 27.22 -4.05 -0.08
CA LYS A 273 27.86 -2.75 -0.38
C LYS A 273 26.95 -1.56 -0.05
N TYR A 274 25.64 -1.70 -0.21
CA TYR A 274 24.66 -0.64 0.06
C TYR A 274 24.19 -0.62 1.51
N CYS A 275 24.25 -1.75 2.22
CA CYS A 275 23.92 -1.83 3.65
C CYS A 275 25.03 -1.32 4.60
N ARG A 276 26.07 -0.65 4.09
CA ARG A 276 27.09 -0.03 4.94
C ARG A 276 26.51 1.23 5.60
N PRO A 277 26.66 1.43 6.93
CA PRO A 277 26.06 2.56 7.64
C PRO A 277 26.39 3.91 7.01
N PHE A 278 27.63 4.13 6.57
CA PHE A 278 27.99 5.39 5.93
C PHE A 278 27.34 5.57 4.54
N THR A 279 27.19 4.51 3.75
CA THR A 279 26.48 4.56 2.45
C THR A 279 24.99 4.87 2.64
N LEU A 280 24.37 4.29 3.66
CA LEU A 280 22.97 4.58 4.03
C LEU A 280 22.82 6.05 4.46
N LEU A 281 23.72 6.54 5.31
CA LEU A 281 23.74 7.96 5.71
C LEU A 281 23.96 8.89 4.51
N ALA A 282 24.90 8.55 3.62
CA ALA A 282 25.16 9.31 2.40
C ALA A 282 23.92 9.38 1.50
N THR A 283 23.15 8.29 1.43
CA THR A 283 21.91 8.20 0.65
C THR A 283 20.81 9.08 1.24
N LEU A 284 20.58 9.01 2.56
CA LEU A 284 19.61 9.86 3.24
C LEU A 284 19.95 11.35 3.12
N CYS A 285 21.23 11.70 3.27
CA CYS A 285 21.69 13.07 3.18
C CYS A 285 21.82 13.59 1.74
N ALA A 286 21.85 12.72 0.74
CA ALA A 286 21.73 13.12 -0.66
C ALA A 286 20.29 13.52 -1.01
N ASP A 287 19.29 12.89 -0.40
CA ASP A 287 17.87 13.21 -0.56
C ASP A 287 17.52 14.55 0.12
N MET A 288 17.81 14.66 1.43
CA MET A 288 17.59 15.89 2.19
C MET A 288 18.84 16.35 2.97
N PRO A 289 19.71 17.16 2.34
CA PRO A 289 20.97 17.60 2.96
C PRO A 289 20.79 18.61 4.13
N GLY A 290 19.57 19.06 4.38
CA GLY A 290 19.23 20.04 5.42
C GLY A 290 18.67 19.46 6.72
N MET A 291 18.45 18.15 6.81
CA MET A 291 17.84 17.53 7.98
C MET A 291 18.84 17.29 9.13
N ARG A 292 18.30 17.28 10.36
CA ARG A 292 19.05 16.93 11.56
C ARG A 292 19.54 15.48 11.47
N GLY A 293 20.85 15.28 11.62
CA GLY A 293 21.55 14.02 11.36
C GLY A 293 22.49 14.08 10.16
N CYS A 294 22.32 15.06 9.25
CA CYS A 294 23.21 15.22 8.09
C CYS A 294 24.37 16.20 8.31
N GLU A 295 24.48 16.83 9.47
CA GLU A 295 25.48 17.87 9.73
C GLU A 295 26.90 17.32 9.65
N ALA A 296 27.15 16.15 10.26
CA ALA A 296 28.47 15.51 10.26
C ALA A 296 28.85 15.05 8.84
N TYR A 297 27.91 14.41 8.13
CA TYR A 297 28.11 14.01 6.74
C TYR A 297 28.40 15.21 5.82
N LYS A 298 27.66 16.31 5.98
CA LYS A 298 27.87 17.54 5.21
C LYS A 298 29.21 18.20 5.53
N GLY A 299 29.64 18.18 6.79
CA GLY A 299 30.97 18.63 7.20
C GLY A 299 32.09 17.83 6.54
N LEU A 300 31.90 16.51 6.46
CA LEU A 300 32.87 15.57 5.87
C LEU A 300 32.87 15.59 4.34
N CYS A 301 31.73 15.37 3.70
CA CYS A 301 31.63 15.10 2.25
C CYS A 301 30.98 16.24 1.45
N GLY A 302 30.33 17.21 2.11
CA GLY A 302 29.63 18.31 1.44
C GLY A 302 30.53 19.50 1.08
N LYS A 303 31.73 19.62 1.67
CA LYS A 303 32.71 20.67 1.35
C LYS A 303 33.46 20.34 0.06
N ALA A 304 33.51 21.30 -0.86
CA ALA A 304 34.33 21.19 -2.07
C ALA A 304 35.82 21.03 -1.70
N GLY A 305 36.45 19.95 -2.17
CA GLY A 305 37.86 19.64 -1.85
C GLY A 305 38.08 18.81 -0.59
N SER A 306 37.04 18.18 -0.03
CA SER A 306 37.22 17.18 1.04
C SER A 306 38.21 16.09 0.60
N VAL A 307 39.18 15.79 1.48
CA VAL A 307 40.20 14.77 1.22
C VAL A 307 39.84 13.38 1.78
N VAL A 308 38.70 13.27 2.49
CA VAL A 308 38.27 12.05 3.16
C VAL A 308 37.94 10.95 2.13
N ALA A 309 38.73 9.88 2.11
CA ALA A 309 38.58 8.80 1.11
C ALA A 309 37.22 8.09 1.21
N GLN A 310 36.66 7.97 2.42
CA GLN A 310 35.37 7.32 2.66
C GLN A 310 34.23 7.96 1.86
N CYS A 311 34.25 9.29 1.67
CA CYS A 311 33.25 10.01 0.87
C CYS A 311 33.22 9.59 -0.60
N ALA A 312 34.38 9.19 -1.15
CA ALA A 312 34.50 8.74 -2.53
C ALA A 312 34.19 7.25 -2.68
N ASP A 313 34.55 6.44 -1.68
CA ASP A 313 34.41 4.97 -1.70
C ASP A 313 33.01 4.50 -1.31
N GLN A 314 32.32 5.22 -0.42
CA GLN A 314 31.02 4.86 0.14
C GLN A 314 29.98 5.95 -0.19
N ARG A 315 29.72 6.10 -1.50
CA ARG A 315 28.76 7.08 -2.03
C ARG A 315 27.32 6.66 -1.76
N ALA A 316 26.41 7.62 -1.87
CA ALA A 316 24.98 7.40 -1.91
C ALA A 316 24.60 6.36 -2.99
N ILE A 317 23.51 5.62 -2.74
CA ILE A 317 22.97 4.65 -3.69
C ILE A 317 22.64 5.40 -4.99
N PRO A 318 23.24 5.00 -6.12
CA PRO A 318 23.16 5.81 -7.33
C PRO A 318 21.77 5.70 -7.95
N GLY A 319 21.19 6.84 -8.30
CA GLY A 319 19.91 6.91 -8.98
C GLY A 319 18.68 6.72 -8.10
N LEU A 320 18.82 6.40 -6.80
CA LEU A 320 17.67 6.25 -5.90
C LEU A 320 16.79 7.51 -5.94
N PRO A 321 15.47 7.39 -6.21
CA PRO A 321 14.59 8.54 -6.28
C PRO A 321 14.54 9.24 -4.91
N THR A 322 14.53 10.57 -4.94
CA THR A 322 14.34 11.39 -3.74
C THR A 322 12.93 11.21 -3.20
N TRP A 323 12.71 11.47 -1.92
CA TRP A 323 11.38 11.41 -1.30
C TRP A 323 10.34 12.23 -2.09
N SER A 324 10.72 13.43 -2.54
CA SER A 324 9.85 14.30 -3.31
C SER A 324 9.46 13.75 -4.68
N VAL A 325 10.39 13.06 -5.36
CA VAL A 325 10.15 12.43 -6.66
C VAL A 325 9.30 11.18 -6.48
N ALA A 326 9.69 10.28 -5.56
CA ALA A 326 8.97 9.05 -5.29
C ALA A 326 7.51 9.33 -4.88
N ARG A 327 7.29 10.27 -3.95
CA ARG A 327 5.94 10.64 -3.49
C ARG A 327 5.10 11.25 -4.61
N LYS A 328 5.68 12.11 -5.44
CA LYS A 328 5.00 12.72 -6.59
C LYS A 328 4.60 11.67 -7.63
N ASP A 329 5.51 10.75 -7.94
CA ASP A 329 5.28 9.71 -8.94
C ASP A 329 4.21 8.72 -8.50
N VAL A 330 4.22 8.33 -7.22
CA VAL A 330 3.16 7.49 -6.63
C VAL A 330 1.81 8.20 -6.71
N PHE A 331 1.69 9.45 -6.25
CA PHE A 331 0.40 10.15 -6.29
C PHE A 331 -0.09 10.40 -7.72
N SER A 332 0.80 10.79 -8.64
CA SER A 332 0.44 10.95 -10.04
C SER A 332 -0.09 9.65 -10.65
N ALA A 333 0.53 8.51 -10.33
CA ALA A 333 0.07 7.22 -10.85
C ALA A 333 -1.25 6.77 -10.20
N CYS A 334 -1.41 6.99 -8.90
CA CYS A 334 -2.60 6.59 -8.15
C CYS A 334 -3.83 7.47 -8.44
N ASP A 335 -3.63 8.74 -8.81
CA ASP A 335 -4.70 9.64 -9.25
C ASP A 335 -5.21 9.26 -10.65
N ASP A 336 -4.30 8.85 -11.55
CA ASP A 336 -4.66 8.45 -12.92
C ASP A 336 -5.38 7.09 -12.94
N HIS A 337 -4.90 6.11 -12.16
CA HIS A 337 -5.47 4.77 -12.12
C HIS A 337 -5.38 4.14 -10.71
N PRO A 338 -6.49 3.62 -10.14
CA PRO A 338 -6.45 2.90 -8.88
C PRO A 338 -5.73 1.56 -9.06
N MET A 339 -4.57 1.41 -8.43
CA MET A 339 -3.76 0.18 -8.44
C MET A 339 -3.68 -0.46 -7.06
N ALA A 340 -3.36 -1.75 -6.99
CA ALA A 340 -3.22 -2.45 -5.71
C ALA A 340 -2.09 -1.86 -4.87
N ALA A 341 -1.00 -1.42 -5.51
CA ALA A 341 0.13 -0.74 -4.88
C ALA A 341 -0.22 0.64 -4.29
N CYS A 342 -1.36 1.23 -4.67
CA CYS A 342 -1.89 2.47 -4.10
C CYS A 342 -2.64 2.25 -2.79
N ALA A 343 -3.00 1.01 -2.41
CA ALA A 343 -3.79 0.74 -1.22
C ALA A 343 -3.10 1.15 0.09
N GLY A 344 -1.76 1.20 0.09
CA GLY A 344 -0.95 1.67 1.22
C GLY A 344 -0.85 3.18 1.34
N CYS A 345 -1.32 3.95 0.34
CA CYS A 345 -1.18 5.39 0.30
C CYS A 345 -2.55 6.08 0.22
N SER A 346 -2.73 7.12 1.02
CA SER A 346 -3.88 8.02 1.00
C SER A 346 -3.61 9.24 0.13
N ALA A 347 -4.63 10.07 -0.13
CA ALA A 347 -4.48 11.31 -0.92
C ALA A 347 -3.40 12.28 -0.38
N THR A 348 -3.01 12.15 0.89
CA THR A 348 -2.04 13.04 1.53
C THR A 348 -0.85 12.33 2.15
N ASP A 349 -0.89 11.02 2.35
CA ASP A 349 0.13 10.31 3.13
C ASP A 349 0.45 8.94 2.53
N CYS A 350 1.74 8.57 2.51
CA CYS A 350 2.24 7.37 1.87
C CYS A 350 3.45 6.85 2.67
N PRO A 351 3.26 5.84 3.55
CA PRO A 351 4.27 5.39 4.48
C PRO A 351 5.50 4.73 3.83
N ASP A 352 5.33 4.13 2.65
CA ASP A 352 6.42 3.52 1.88
C ASP A 352 6.31 3.91 0.39
N PRO A 353 6.72 5.14 0.04
CA PRO A 353 6.61 5.62 -1.33
C PRO A 353 7.54 4.84 -2.27
N LEU A 354 8.67 4.29 -1.79
CA LEU A 354 9.56 3.47 -2.61
C LEU A 354 8.94 2.10 -2.92
N GLY A 355 8.36 1.44 -1.92
CA GLY A 355 7.64 0.18 -2.09
C GLY A 355 6.39 0.32 -2.98
N SER A 356 5.60 1.38 -2.78
CA SER A 356 4.46 1.68 -3.64
C SER A 356 4.88 2.00 -5.07
N LEU A 357 5.93 2.80 -5.27
CA LEU A 357 6.46 3.09 -6.61
C LEU A 357 6.96 1.82 -7.31
N ALA A 358 7.69 0.96 -6.59
CA ALA A 358 8.13 -0.33 -7.12
C ALA A 358 6.93 -1.19 -7.55
N GLY A 359 5.89 -1.30 -6.71
CA GLY A 359 4.69 -2.05 -7.04
C GLY A 359 3.96 -1.50 -8.27
N ILE A 360 3.81 -0.17 -8.38
CA ILE A 360 3.21 0.50 -9.54
C ILE A 360 4.01 0.19 -10.81
N CYS A 361 5.33 0.29 -10.73
CA CYS A 361 6.19 0.09 -11.88
C CYS A 361 6.34 -1.37 -12.31
N HIS A 362 6.22 -2.32 -11.38
CA HIS A 362 6.09 -3.73 -11.73
C HIS A 362 4.72 -4.05 -12.34
N GLU A 363 3.65 -3.41 -11.85
CA GLU A 363 2.32 -3.59 -12.42
C GLU A 363 2.22 -2.97 -13.83
N MET A 364 2.82 -1.79 -14.05
CA MET A 364 2.82 -1.04 -15.30
C MET A 364 4.21 -0.48 -15.66
N PRO A 365 5.11 -1.30 -16.25
CA PRO A 365 6.51 -0.91 -16.47
C PRO A 365 6.71 0.25 -17.45
N ASN A 366 5.75 0.49 -18.34
CA ASN A 366 5.86 1.49 -19.40
C ASN A 366 5.24 2.86 -19.04
N MET A 367 4.87 3.08 -17.77
CA MET A 367 4.39 4.38 -17.34
C MET A 367 5.50 5.43 -17.34
N ALA A 368 5.17 6.68 -17.68
CA ALA A 368 6.12 7.78 -17.70
C ALA A 368 6.77 8.02 -16.32
N VAL A 369 6.01 7.80 -15.23
CA VAL A 369 6.49 7.89 -13.85
C VAL A 369 7.56 6.84 -13.49
N CYS A 370 7.59 5.72 -14.22
CA CYS A 370 8.51 4.62 -13.92
C CYS A 370 9.90 4.80 -14.52
N LYS A 371 10.11 5.85 -15.33
CA LYS A 371 11.39 6.11 -15.96
C LYS A 371 12.53 6.27 -14.95
N ASP A 372 12.31 7.04 -13.89
CA ASP A 372 13.34 7.33 -12.89
C ASP A 372 13.57 6.11 -11.98
N PHE A 373 12.50 5.36 -11.66
CA PHE A 373 12.58 4.09 -10.94
C PHE A 373 13.41 3.03 -11.70
N TRP A 374 13.16 2.84 -13.00
CA TRP A 374 13.98 1.92 -13.80
C TRP A 374 15.40 2.45 -14.01
N GLY A 375 15.57 3.78 -14.07
CA GLY A 375 16.89 4.43 -14.05
C GLY A 375 17.69 4.06 -12.80
N PHE A 376 17.05 4.12 -11.63
CA PHE A 376 17.60 3.63 -10.36
C PHE A 376 18.02 2.17 -10.44
N CYS A 377 17.12 1.26 -10.85
CA CYS A 377 17.40 -0.16 -10.92
C CYS A 377 18.57 -0.49 -11.88
N ASN A 378 18.68 0.22 -12.99
CA ASN A 378 19.76 0.04 -13.96
C ASN A 378 21.12 0.49 -13.43
N VAL A 379 21.17 1.59 -12.68
CA VAL A 379 22.45 2.15 -12.19
C VAL A 379 22.89 1.49 -10.88
N ALA A 380 21.95 1.21 -9.97
CA ALA A 380 22.25 0.52 -8.72
C ALA A 380 22.54 -0.97 -8.91
N GLY A 381 22.00 -1.57 -9.98
CA GLY A 381 22.06 -2.99 -10.30
C GLY A 381 20.80 -3.72 -9.81
N ALA A 382 20.02 -4.29 -10.73
CA ALA A 382 18.73 -4.91 -10.41
C ALA A 382 18.84 -6.05 -9.37
N GLN A 383 19.92 -6.84 -9.43
CA GLN A 383 20.20 -7.90 -8.45
C GLN A 383 20.71 -7.36 -7.12
N ASP A 384 21.34 -6.18 -7.11
CA ASP A 384 21.86 -5.56 -5.90
C ASP A 384 20.76 -4.88 -5.08
N MET A 385 19.61 -4.57 -5.70
CA MET A 385 18.42 -3.98 -5.08
C MET A 385 17.18 -4.84 -5.37
N ALA A 386 17.34 -6.16 -5.32
CA ALA A 386 16.34 -7.15 -5.70
C ALA A 386 15.00 -7.00 -4.95
N GLU A 387 14.96 -6.49 -3.71
CA GLU A 387 13.69 -6.25 -3.00
C GLU A 387 12.70 -5.38 -3.81
N TRP A 388 13.21 -4.38 -4.54
CA TRP A 388 12.38 -3.48 -5.35
C TRP A 388 12.56 -3.70 -6.85
N CYS A 389 13.75 -4.11 -7.32
CA CYS A 389 14.07 -4.16 -8.74
C CYS A 389 13.92 -5.55 -9.37
N GLU A 390 13.85 -6.63 -8.59
CA GLU A 390 13.61 -7.96 -9.14
C GLU A 390 12.13 -8.11 -9.50
N GLU A 391 11.86 -8.57 -10.72
CA GLU A 391 10.52 -8.96 -11.15
C GLU A 391 10.12 -10.25 -10.42
N ASP A 392 9.58 -10.10 -9.22
CA ASP A 392 9.05 -11.24 -8.46
C ASP A 392 7.62 -11.53 -8.96
N ASP A 393 7.52 -12.46 -9.93
CA ASP A 393 6.29 -12.96 -10.58
C ASP A 393 5.17 -13.43 -9.63
N SER A 394 5.43 -13.44 -8.33
CA SER A 394 4.54 -13.87 -7.25
C SER A 394 3.92 -12.72 -6.45
N LYS A 395 4.54 -11.52 -6.44
CA LYS A 395 4.14 -10.40 -5.57
C LYS A 395 3.06 -9.49 -6.17
N TYR A 396 2.96 -9.41 -7.50
CA TYR A 396 2.17 -8.36 -8.17
C TYR A 396 1.21 -8.91 -9.23
N LEU A 397 0.48 -9.98 -8.90
CA LEU A 397 -0.68 -10.37 -9.71
C LEU A 397 -1.75 -9.26 -9.57
N PRO A 398 -2.18 -8.61 -10.66
CA PRO A 398 -3.21 -7.58 -10.59
C PRO A 398 -4.45 -8.16 -9.89
N SER A 399 -4.98 -7.41 -8.93
CA SER A 399 -6.16 -7.83 -8.17
C SER A 399 -7.34 -8.03 -9.13
N MET A 400 -7.80 -9.27 -9.28
CA MET A 400 -8.98 -9.56 -10.09
C MET A 400 -10.20 -8.86 -9.48
N LEU A 401 -10.80 -7.96 -10.25
CA LEU A 401 -12.00 -7.24 -9.86
C LEU A 401 -13.21 -8.16 -10.10
N MET A 402 -14.04 -8.36 -9.08
CA MET A 402 -15.22 -9.23 -9.15
C MET A 402 -16.47 -8.51 -9.71
N TYR A 403 -16.29 -7.55 -10.62
CA TYR A 403 -17.37 -6.81 -11.28
C TYR A 403 -16.95 -6.41 -12.70
N PHE A 404 -17.90 -6.17 -13.59
CA PHE A 404 -17.58 -5.84 -14.98
C PHE A 404 -16.76 -4.54 -15.11
N HIS A 405 -15.60 -4.61 -15.75
CA HIS A 405 -14.68 -3.48 -15.93
C HIS A 405 -14.14 -3.36 -17.36
N GLN A 406 -13.53 -2.21 -17.67
CA GLN A 406 -12.95 -1.88 -18.98
C GLN A 406 -11.43 -1.66 -18.95
N ARG A 407 -10.71 -2.35 -18.04
CA ARG A 407 -9.25 -2.29 -17.98
C ARG A 407 -8.62 -2.95 -19.22
N THR A 408 -7.53 -2.39 -19.73
CA THR A 408 -6.81 -2.93 -20.91
C THR A 408 -5.74 -3.96 -20.56
N GLN A 409 -5.38 -4.09 -19.28
CA GLN A 409 -4.30 -4.94 -18.78
C GLN A 409 -4.85 -5.99 -17.82
N GLU A 410 -5.23 -7.15 -18.37
CA GLU A 410 -5.71 -8.30 -17.60
C GLU A 410 -4.91 -9.55 -17.95
N LEU A 411 -4.79 -10.45 -16.99
CA LEU A 411 -4.18 -11.76 -17.21
C LEU A 411 -5.26 -12.72 -17.72
N LEU A 412 -5.05 -13.29 -18.91
CA LEU A 412 -6.07 -14.11 -19.58
C LEU A 412 -6.01 -15.58 -19.18
N LEU A 413 -4.94 -16.28 -19.59
CA LEU A 413 -4.79 -17.74 -19.44
C LEU A 413 -3.44 -18.11 -18.84
N TRP A 414 -2.39 -17.40 -19.24
CA TRP A 414 -1.03 -17.59 -18.80
C TRP A 414 -0.43 -16.24 -18.43
N LYS A 415 0.64 -16.24 -17.63
CA LYS A 415 1.31 -15.00 -17.20
C LYS A 415 1.87 -14.21 -18.37
N GLU A 416 2.33 -14.91 -19.39
CA GLU A 416 2.93 -14.35 -20.59
C GLU A 416 1.86 -13.73 -21.52
N TRP A 417 0.61 -14.17 -21.42
CA TRP A 417 -0.48 -13.63 -22.23
C TRP A 417 -1.19 -12.49 -21.49
N ARG A 418 -0.46 -11.38 -21.37
CA ARG A 418 -0.94 -10.11 -20.80
C ARG A 418 -0.78 -8.97 -21.81
N PRO A 419 -1.87 -8.34 -22.28
CA PRO A 419 -1.78 -7.14 -23.10
C PRO A 419 -1.31 -5.96 -22.24
N MET A 420 -0.19 -5.35 -22.61
CA MET A 420 0.38 -4.15 -22.00
C MET A 420 0.05 -2.88 -22.79
N THR A 421 -0.35 -3.03 -24.05
CA THR A 421 -0.65 -1.95 -25.00
C THR A 421 -2.05 -2.10 -25.59
N GLU A 422 -2.64 -1.00 -26.06
CA GLU A 422 -3.95 -1.03 -26.73
C GLU A 422 -3.98 -1.96 -27.96
N GLY A 423 -2.88 -1.99 -28.73
CA GLY A 423 -2.74 -2.90 -29.87
C GLY A 423 -2.73 -4.36 -29.47
N GLN A 424 -2.04 -4.70 -28.37
CA GLN A 424 -2.06 -6.07 -27.82
C GLN A 424 -3.44 -6.43 -27.27
N TYR A 425 -4.15 -5.49 -26.66
CA TYR A 425 -5.53 -5.69 -26.21
C TYR A 425 -6.45 -6.04 -27.39
N ALA A 426 -6.41 -5.26 -28.47
CA ALA A 426 -7.17 -5.54 -29.68
C ALA A 426 -6.79 -6.90 -30.29
N GLY A 427 -5.50 -7.25 -30.29
CA GLY A 427 -5.00 -8.56 -30.71
C GLY A 427 -5.59 -9.71 -29.88
N SER A 428 -5.66 -9.56 -28.56
CA SER A 428 -6.28 -10.54 -27.67
C SER A 428 -7.78 -10.70 -27.93
N VAL A 429 -8.51 -9.61 -28.14
CA VAL A 429 -9.94 -9.66 -28.52
C VAL A 429 -10.15 -10.48 -29.79
N ILE A 430 -9.33 -10.25 -30.83
CA ILE A 430 -9.40 -11.00 -32.09
C ILE A 430 -9.05 -12.48 -31.88
N ALA A 431 -8.04 -12.78 -31.06
CA ALA A 431 -7.65 -14.15 -30.75
C ALA A 431 -8.76 -14.92 -29.99
N ILE A 432 -9.44 -14.26 -29.04
CA ILE A 432 -10.57 -14.83 -28.29
C ILE A 432 -11.75 -15.11 -29.23
N LEU A 433 -12.09 -14.14 -30.10
CA LEU A 433 -13.10 -14.32 -31.15
C LEU A 433 -12.79 -15.54 -32.04
N ALA A 434 -11.55 -15.63 -32.50
CA ALA A 434 -11.09 -16.75 -33.34
C ALA A 434 -11.17 -18.09 -32.61
N MET A 435 -10.77 -18.13 -31.34
CA MET A 435 -10.84 -19.35 -30.53
C MET A 435 -12.30 -19.79 -30.32
N GLY A 436 -13.24 -18.87 -30.05
CA GLY A 436 -14.67 -19.17 -30.01
C GLY A 436 -15.21 -19.75 -31.32
N MET A 437 -14.81 -19.18 -32.47
CA MET A 437 -15.16 -19.72 -33.79
C MET A 437 -14.62 -21.14 -34.01
N VAL A 438 -13.37 -21.39 -33.63
CA VAL A 438 -12.73 -22.72 -33.73
C VAL A 438 -13.46 -23.74 -32.88
N THR A 439 -13.85 -23.38 -31.65
CA THR A 439 -14.60 -24.27 -30.75
C THR A 439 -15.94 -24.69 -31.37
N THR A 440 -16.69 -23.76 -31.95
CA THR A 440 -17.94 -24.08 -32.67
C THR A 440 -17.67 -24.92 -33.92
N GLY A 441 -16.58 -24.64 -34.66
CA GLY A 441 -16.15 -25.44 -35.80
C GLY A 441 -15.82 -26.90 -35.45
N LEU A 442 -15.14 -27.13 -34.32
CA LEU A 442 -14.81 -28.48 -33.85
C LEU A 442 -16.07 -29.26 -33.43
N LYS A 443 -17.02 -28.59 -32.75
CA LYS A 443 -18.30 -29.20 -32.35
C LYS A 443 -19.14 -29.59 -33.58
N THR A 444 -19.23 -28.69 -34.57
CA THR A 444 -19.94 -28.97 -35.83
C THR A 444 -19.26 -30.07 -36.65
N LEU A 445 -17.92 -30.08 -36.72
CA LEU A 445 -17.15 -31.14 -37.37
C LEU A 445 -17.40 -32.51 -36.73
N LYS A 446 -17.45 -32.59 -35.40
CA LYS A 446 -17.79 -33.83 -34.67
C LYS A 446 -19.19 -34.32 -35.06
N GLY A 447 -20.17 -33.42 -35.14
CA GLY A 447 -21.53 -33.74 -35.58
C GLY A 447 -21.54 -34.28 -37.01
N TYR A 448 -20.87 -33.58 -37.92
CA TYR A 448 -20.74 -33.97 -39.33
C TYR A 448 -20.11 -35.36 -39.51
N LEU A 449 -18.97 -35.63 -38.87
CA LEU A 449 -18.30 -36.94 -38.94
C LEU A 449 -19.19 -38.05 -38.36
N SER A 450 -19.91 -37.75 -37.28
CA SER A 450 -20.83 -38.71 -36.65
C SER A 450 -21.98 -39.10 -37.59
N LEU A 451 -22.56 -38.13 -38.30
CA LEU A 451 -23.60 -38.39 -39.29
C LEU A 451 -23.07 -39.15 -40.49
N ARG A 452 -21.87 -38.79 -40.98
CA ARG A 452 -21.24 -39.46 -42.11
C ARG A 452 -20.95 -40.93 -41.83
N TRP A 453 -20.30 -41.24 -40.71
CA TRP A 453 -20.02 -42.62 -40.35
C TRP A 453 -21.29 -43.43 -40.09
N ALA A 454 -22.35 -42.80 -39.55
CA ALA A 454 -23.65 -43.46 -39.42
C ALA A 454 -24.27 -43.78 -40.79
N HIS A 455 -24.14 -42.89 -41.77
CA HIS A 455 -24.60 -43.14 -43.13
C HIS A 455 -23.81 -44.24 -43.84
N GLU A 456 -22.48 -44.24 -43.72
CA GLU A 456 -21.62 -45.27 -44.31
C GLU A 456 -21.98 -46.67 -43.77
N ARG A 457 -22.24 -46.80 -42.46
CA ARG A 457 -22.73 -48.07 -41.88
C ARG A 457 -24.11 -48.47 -42.40
N ALA A 458 -25.04 -47.53 -42.56
CA ALA A 458 -26.35 -47.80 -43.12
C ALA A 458 -26.29 -48.23 -44.61
N ALA A 459 -25.36 -47.66 -45.39
CA ALA A 459 -25.19 -47.96 -46.81
C ALA A 459 -24.53 -49.33 -47.06
N LEU A 460 -23.64 -49.77 -46.16
CA LEU A 460 -23.01 -51.09 -46.23
C LEU A 460 -23.98 -52.24 -45.91
N GLY A 461 -25.22 -51.94 -45.51
CA GLY A 461 -26.23 -52.95 -45.21
C GLY A 461 -25.94 -53.74 -43.93
N ASP A 462 -25.00 -53.25 -43.12
CA ASP A 462 -24.79 -53.77 -41.78
C ASP A 462 -26.10 -53.57 -41.00
N ALA A 463 -26.79 -54.67 -40.74
CA ALA A 463 -27.91 -54.69 -39.81
C ALA A 463 -27.45 -53.96 -38.54
N ALA A 464 -28.31 -53.08 -37.99
CA ALA A 464 -28.06 -52.35 -36.76
C ALA A 464 -27.25 -53.23 -35.80
N PRO A 465 -26.05 -52.77 -35.36
CA PRO A 465 -25.02 -53.64 -34.81
C PRO A 465 -25.65 -54.57 -33.80
N VAL A 466 -25.68 -55.87 -34.10
CA VAL A 466 -26.13 -56.87 -33.14
C VAL A 466 -25.13 -56.77 -31.99
N PRO A 467 -25.53 -56.37 -30.77
CA PRO A 467 -24.58 -56.09 -29.71
C PRO A 467 -23.94 -57.41 -29.31
N SER A 468 -22.78 -57.74 -29.88
CA SER A 468 -22.04 -58.95 -29.55
C SER A 468 -21.40 -58.84 -28.16
N SER A 469 -21.18 -57.62 -27.68
CA SER A 469 -20.98 -57.28 -26.27
C SER A 469 -21.17 -55.77 -26.07
N VAL A 470 -21.89 -55.36 -25.02
CA VAL A 470 -22.13 -53.95 -24.66
C VAL A 470 -20.82 -53.22 -24.28
N TRP A 471 -19.73 -53.95 -24.03
CA TRP A 471 -18.57 -53.47 -23.30
C TRP A 471 -17.28 -53.28 -24.12
N LEU A 472 -17.12 -53.90 -25.30
CA LEU A 472 -15.85 -53.88 -26.04
C LEU A 472 -16.04 -53.44 -27.51
N PRO A 473 -15.41 -52.33 -27.94
CA PRO A 473 -15.49 -51.86 -29.33
C PRO A 473 -14.67 -52.74 -30.28
N SER A 474 -15.15 -52.89 -31.52
CA SER A 474 -14.37 -53.57 -32.57
C SER A 474 -13.16 -52.72 -33.00
N ARG A 475 -12.12 -53.36 -33.57
CA ARG A 475 -10.89 -52.66 -34.02
C ARG A 475 -11.17 -51.56 -35.05
N GLU A 476 -12.20 -51.71 -35.87
CA GLU A 476 -12.60 -50.70 -36.88
C GLU A 476 -13.32 -49.51 -36.24
N GLN A 477 -14.21 -49.75 -35.28
CA GLN A 477 -14.89 -48.71 -34.49
C GLN A 477 -13.94 -47.93 -33.59
N LEU A 478 -12.81 -48.54 -33.21
CA LEU A 478 -11.82 -47.92 -32.32
C LEU A 478 -11.20 -46.65 -32.93
N SER A 479 -11.02 -46.60 -34.26
CA SER A 479 -10.50 -45.43 -34.96
C SER A 479 -11.50 -44.25 -34.93
N GLU A 480 -12.79 -44.51 -35.18
CA GLU A 480 -13.85 -43.50 -35.14
C GLU A 480 -14.06 -42.96 -33.72
N ILE A 481 -14.05 -43.86 -32.73
CA ILE A 481 -14.17 -43.51 -31.32
C ILE A 481 -12.96 -42.66 -30.90
N ALA A 482 -11.74 -43.04 -31.30
CA ALA A 482 -10.54 -42.26 -31.00
C ALA A 482 -10.61 -40.83 -31.57
N VAL A 483 -11.06 -40.66 -32.81
CA VAL A 483 -11.24 -39.33 -33.42
C VAL A 483 -12.30 -38.51 -32.66
N LYS A 484 -13.44 -39.10 -32.30
CA LYS A 484 -14.48 -38.43 -31.50
C LYS A 484 -13.97 -38.02 -30.12
N CYS A 485 -13.24 -38.90 -29.45
CA CYS A 485 -12.64 -38.60 -28.15
C CYS A 485 -11.62 -37.46 -28.26
N CYS A 486 -10.77 -37.46 -29.30
CA CYS A 486 -9.80 -36.40 -29.53
C CYS A 486 -10.48 -35.04 -29.75
N ILE A 487 -11.45 -34.96 -30.66
CA ILE A 487 -12.19 -33.71 -30.91
C ILE A 487 -12.92 -33.24 -29.65
N THR A 488 -13.51 -34.16 -28.88
CA THR A 488 -14.18 -33.84 -27.62
C THR A 488 -13.21 -33.29 -26.59
N GLY A 489 -12.03 -33.91 -26.43
CA GLY A 489 -11.00 -33.46 -25.51
C GLY A 489 -10.53 -32.04 -25.84
N VAL A 490 -10.20 -31.76 -27.10
CA VAL A 490 -9.78 -30.41 -27.53
C VAL A 490 -10.90 -29.39 -27.36
N SER A 491 -12.13 -29.72 -27.75
CA SER A 491 -13.27 -28.81 -27.62
C SER A 491 -13.53 -28.43 -26.16
N LEU A 492 -13.48 -29.41 -25.27
CA LEU A 492 -13.68 -29.21 -23.83
C LEU A 492 -12.57 -28.34 -23.22
N THR A 493 -11.32 -28.54 -23.62
CA THR A 493 -10.20 -27.67 -23.19
C THR A 493 -10.42 -26.22 -23.63
N LEU A 494 -10.86 -25.99 -24.88
CA LEU A 494 -11.14 -24.65 -25.37
C LEU A 494 -12.35 -24.00 -24.69
N ASP A 495 -13.40 -24.78 -24.39
CA ASP A 495 -14.57 -24.30 -23.63
C ASP A 495 -14.15 -23.85 -22.22
N TYR A 496 -13.31 -24.62 -21.53
CA TYR A 496 -12.78 -24.19 -20.23
C TYR A 496 -11.88 -22.95 -20.32
N PHE A 497 -11.09 -22.82 -21.39
CA PHE A 497 -10.30 -21.60 -21.62
C PHE A 497 -11.19 -20.38 -21.84
N MET A 498 -12.24 -20.50 -22.65
CA MET A 498 -13.25 -19.45 -22.84
C MET A 498 -13.96 -19.08 -21.54
N MET A 499 -14.28 -20.09 -20.72
CA MET A 499 -14.87 -19.88 -19.39
C MET A 499 -13.93 -19.08 -18.48
N LEU A 500 -12.65 -19.46 -18.40
CA LEU A 500 -11.64 -18.74 -17.61
C LEU A 500 -11.50 -17.28 -18.09
N ILE A 501 -11.49 -17.06 -19.40
CA ILE A 501 -11.47 -15.71 -19.98
C ILE A 501 -12.73 -14.92 -19.58
N ALA A 502 -13.91 -15.53 -19.62
CA ALA A 502 -15.15 -14.85 -19.21
C ALA A 502 -15.15 -14.49 -17.70
N MET A 503 -14.50 -15.31 -16.87
CA MET A 503 -14.33 -15.05 -15.43
C MET A 503 -13.38 -13.88 -15.12
N THR A 504 -12.70 -13.30 -16.12
CA THR A 504 -11.91 -12.08 -15.93
C THR A 504 -12.77 -10.82 -15.76
N PHE A 505 -14.09 -10.90 -15.94
CA PHE A 505 -15.03 -9.77 -15.85
C PHE A 505 -14.69 -8.55 -16.74
N ASN A 506 -13.81 -8.72 -17.74
CA ASN A 506 -13.53 -7.68 -18.72
C ASN A 506 -14.65 -7.61 -19.77
N ILE A 507 -15.27 -6.45 -19.94
CA ILE A 507 -16.40 -6.29 -20.88
C ILE A 507 -16.00 -6.64 -22.32
N GLY A 508 -14.82 -6.19 -22.78
CA GLY A 508 -14.41 -6.44 -24.16
C GLY A 508 -14.08 -7.91 -24.43
N PHE A 509 -13.44 -8.59 -23.48
CA PHE A 509 -13.18 -10.03 -23.62
C PHE A 509 -14.46 -10.85 -23.48
N PHE A 510 -15.36 -10.50 -22.58
CA PHE A 510 -16.66 -11.15 -22.45
C PHE A 510 -17.48 -11.04 -23.75
N CYS A 511 -17.55 -9.84 -24.34
CA CYS A 511 -18.18 -9.63 -25.64
C CYS A 511 -17.47 -10.41 -26.76
N ALA A 512 -16.14 -10.54 -26.71
CA ALA A 512 -15.36 -11.32 -27.67
C ALA A 512 -15.68 -12.82 -27.58
N VAL A 513 -15.84 -13.38 -26.38
CA VAL A 513 -16.24 -14.78 -26.17
C VAL A 513 -17.62 -15.02 -26.81
N ILE A 514 -18.62 -14.22 -26.44
CA ILE A 514 -19.99 -14.36 -26.98
C ILE A 514 -19.99 -14.16 -28.50
N GLY A 515 -19.33 -13.10 -28.98
CA GLY A 515 -19.21 -12.81 -30.40
C GLY A 515 -18.58 -13.95 -31.18
N GLY A 516 -17.58 -14.63 -30.60
CA GLY A 516 -16.90 -15.76 -31.22
C GLY A 516 -17.83 -16.97 -31.41
N TYR A 517 -18.60 -17.32 -30.38
CA TYR A 517 -19.58 -18.41 -30.47
C TYR A 517 -20.73 -18.11 -31.44
N VAL A 518 -21.24 -16.87 -31.44
CA VAL A 518 -22.29 -16.42 -32.38
C VAL A 518 -21.76 -16.45 -33.82
N LEU A 519 -20.59 -15.86 -34.06
CA LEU A 519 -19.99 -15.83 -35.39
C LEU A 519 -19.65 -17.24 -35.88
N GLY A 520 -19.13 -18.10 -35.00
CA GLY A 520 -18.88 -19.51 -35.31
C GLY A 520 -20.17 -20.25 -35.70
N SER A 521 -21.26 -20.00 -34.98
CA SER A 521 -22.56 -20.62 -35.29
C SER A 521 -23.12 -20.15 -36.63
N LEU A 522 -22.94 -18.87 -36.97
CA LEU A 522 -23.33 -18.34 -38.28
C LEU A 522 -22.50 -18.96 -39.42
N VAL A 523 -21.19 -19.09 -39.23
CA VAL A 523 -20.28 -19.64 -40.24
C VAL A 523 -20.48 -21.14 -40.43
N PHE A 524 -20.70 -21.92 -39.37
CA PHE A 524 -20.77 -23.39 -39.47
C PHE A 524 -22.18 -23.98 -39.37
N GLY A 525 -23.20 -23.21 -38.99
CA GLY A 525 -24.57 -23.70 -38.83
C GLY A 525 -25.13 -24.32 -40.11
N HIS A 526 -24.91 -23.66 -41.26
CA HIS A 526 -25.38 -24.14 -42.55
C HIS A 526 -24.76 -25.48 -42.98
N VAL A 527 -23.59 -25.85 -42.47
CA VAL A 527 -22.89 -27.08 -42.86
C VAL A 527 -23.67 -28.31 -42.39
N LEU A 528 -24.19 -28.28 -41.16
CA LEU A 528 -24.92 -29.40 -40.59
C LEU A 528 -26.32 -29.53 -41.23
N ASP A 529 -27.00 -28.40 -41.45
CA ASP A 529 -28.33 -28.36 -42.07
C ASP A 529 -28.30 -28.86 -43.52
N ASN A 530 -27.34 -28.38 -44.32
CA ASN A 530 -27.19 -28.81 -45.71
C ASN A 530 -26.86 -30.30 -45.80
N TYR A 531 -26.01 -30.82 -44.90
CA TYR A 531 -25.67 -32.23 -44.90
C TYR A 531 -26.86 -33.12 -44.50
N GLY A 532 -27.64 -32.71 -43.49
CA GLY A 532 -28.87 -33.40 -43.12
C GLY A 532 -29.90 -33.43 -44.26
N ALA A 533 -30.04 -32.32 -45.00
CA ALA A 533 -30.93 -32.24 -46.15
C ALA A 533 -30.51 -33.19 -47.29
N ILE A 534 -29.21 -33.27 -47.60
CA ILE A 534 -28.66 -34.20 -48.60
C ILE A 534 -28.96 -35.64 -48.22
N LEU A 535 -28.67 -36.03 -46.97
CA LEU A 535 -28.91 -37.39 -46.48
C LEU A 535 -30.40 -37.76 -46.51
N HIS A 536 -31.28 -36.83 -46.15
CA HIS A 536 -32.72 -37.07 -46.20
C HIS A 536 -33.22 -37.24 -47.65
N HIS A 537 -32.67 -36.50 -48.60
CA HIS A 537 -32.97 -36.68 -50.02
C HIS A 537 -32.49 -38.03 -50.54
N GLU A 538 -31.27 -38.46 -50.21
CA GLU A 538 -30.74 -39.77 -50.56
C GLU A 538 -31.59 -40.91 -49.97
N ARG A 539 -31.98 -40.81 -48.70
CA ARG A 539 -32.87 -41.78 -48.04
C ARG A 539 -34.23 -41.87 -48.74
N ARG A 540 -34.83 -40.73 -49.12
CA ARG A 540 -36.10 -40.70 -49.87
C ARG A 540 -35.97 -41.40 -51.23
N GLN A 541 -34.87 -41.19 -51.94
CA GLN A 541 -34.63 -41.85 -53.22
C GLN A 541 -34.44 -43.36 -53.06
N ALA A 542 -33.72 -43.81 -52.03
CA ALA A 542 -33.56 -45.22 -51.72
C ALA A 542 -34.91 -45.91 -51.44
N HIS A 543 -35.77 -45.30 -50.61
CA HIS A 543 -37.12 -45.82 -50.33
C HIS A 543 -38.03 -45.83 -51.58
N ALA A 544 -37.93 -44.81 -52.45
CA ALA A 544 -38.69 -44.77 -53.69
C ALA A 544 -38.30 -45.90 -54.66
N LYS A 545 -36.99 -46.21 -54.76
CA LYS A 545 -36.49 -47.34 -55.55
C LYS A 545 -36.93 -48.69 -54.97
N ALA A 546 -36.86 -48.86 -53.64
CA ALA A 546 -37.33 -50.07 -52.96
C ALA A 546 -38.84 -50.33 -53.20
N ARG A 547 -39.67 -49.27 -53.14
CA ARG A 547 -41.10 -49.38 -53.44
C ARG A 547 -41.38 -49.76 -54.91
N ARG A 548 -40.64 -49.22 -55.87
CA ARG A 548 -40.78 -49.60 -57.30
C ARG A 548 -40.33 -51.04 -57.56
N GLY A 549 -39.20 -51.46 -56.99
CA GLY A 549 -38.72 -52.85 -57.12
C GLY A 549 -39.68 -53.88 -56.52
N SER A 550 -40.32 -53.57 -55.38
CA SER A 550 -41.34 -54.43 -54.78
C SER A 550 -42.65 -54.47 -55.62
N GLY A 551 -43.00 -53.35 -56.27
CA GLY A 551 -44.13 -53.27 -57.19
C GLY A 551 -43.96 -54.11 -58.47
N ASP A 552 -42.74 -54.16 -59.03
CA ASP A 552 -42.44 -55.00 -60.19
C ASP A 552 -42.41 -56.50 -59.85
N VAL A 553 -41.98 -56.88 -58.64
CA VAL A 553 -42.04 -58.27 -58.15
C VAL A 553 -43.48 -58.72 -57.87
N LEU A 554 -44.33 -57.85 -57.31
CA LEU A 554 -45.76 -58.13 -57.14
C LEU A 554 -46.52 -58.21 -58.48
N ARG A 555 -46.12 -57.42 -59.48
CA ARG A 555 -46.71 -57.46 -60.82
C ARG A 555 -46.25 -58.66 -61.65
N ALA A 556 -45.04 -59.17 -61.42
CA ALA A 556 -44.56 -60.44 -61.97
C ALA A 556 -45.31 -61.65 -61.38
N ASN A 557 -45.54 -61.66 -60.06
CA ASN A 557 -46.28 -62.75 -59.40
C ASN A 557 -47.80 -62.71 -59.64
N GLY A 558 -48.36 -61.55 -60.02
CA GLY A 558 -49.78 -61.41 -60.41
C GLY A 558 -50.10 -61.93 -61.82
N ALA A 559 -49.09 -62.15 -62.68
CA ALA A 559 -49.29 -62.65 -64.03
C ALA A 559 -49.38 -64.20 -64.11
N ASP A 560 -48.89 -64.92 -63.10
CA ASP A 560 -48.87 -66.39 -63.08
C ASP A 560 -50.06 -67.05 -62.37
N HIS A 561 -50.97 -66.27 -61.75
CA HIS A 561 -52.10 -66.82 -61.00
C HIS A 561 -53.43 -66.90 -61.78
N LYS A 562 -53.38 -66.99 -63.11
CA LYS A 562 -54.56 -67.19 -63.97
C LYS A 562 -54.58 -68.56 -64.67
N ARG A 563 -54.35 -69.65 -63.93
CA ARG A 563 -54.72 -71.02 -64.34
C ARG A 563 -54.97 -71.95 -63.14
N GLY A 564 -56.25 -72.32 -62.96
CA GLY A 564 -56.76 -73.36 -62.04
C GLY A 564 -56.90 -72.91 -60.58
N GLY A 565 -58.00 -73.05 -59.84
CA GLY A 565 -59.22 -73.85 -60.02
C GLY A 565 -59.51 -74.65 -58.73
N SER A 566 -60.57 -74.28 -58.01
CA SER A 566 -61.38 -75.10 -57.08
C SER A 566 -60.79 -75.57 -55.72
N GLY A 567 -61.52 -75.31 -54.61
CA GLY A 567 -61.48 -76.18 -53.41
C GLY A 567 -61.59 -75.54 -52.02
N SER A 568 -62.82 -75.37 -51.54
CA SER A 568 -63.38 -75.39 -50.15
C SER A 568 -62.52 -75.30 -48.84
N ALA A 569 -62.99 -74.39 -47.97
CA ALA A 569 -63.42 -74.55 -46.55
C ALA A 569 -62.44 -74.55 -45.34
N GLY A 570 -62.87 -73.82 -44.29
CA GLY A 570 -62.54 -73.99 -42.84
C GLY A 570 -61.83 -72.79 -42.20
N ALA A 571 -62.48 -71.72 -41.70
CA ALA A 571 -63.18 -71.56 -40.40
C ALA A 571 -62.29 -71.68 -39.13
N ALA A 572 -62.07 -70.55 -38.41
CA ALA A 572 -62.53 -70.30 -37.03
C ALA A 572 -61.76 -69.17 -36.27
N ASN A 573 -62.54 -68.23 -35.71
CA ASN A 573 -62.44 -67.46 -34.44
C ASN A 573 -61.17 -66.69 -34.02
N GLY A 574 -61.26 -65.51 -33.36
CA GLY A 574 -62.41 -64.74 -32.85
C GLY A 574 -61.99 -63.56 -31.93
N GLY A 575 -62.94 -62.65 -31.65
CA GLY A 575 -62.97 -61.60 -30.58
C GLY A 575 -62.26 -60.28 -30.93
N SER A 576 -62.87 -59.09 -31.14
CA SER A 576 -64.04 -58.35 -30.62
C SER A 576 -63.88 -57.68 -29.24
N GLY A 577 -64.07 -56.34 -29.23
CA GLY A 577 -64.23 -55.45 -28.05
C GLY A 577 -63.73 -54.02 -28.34
N SER A 578 -64.53 -53.12 -28.94
CA SER A 578 -65.35 -52.03 -28.33
C SER A 578 -64.53 -50.98 -27.54
N ALA A 579 -64.45 -49.69 -27.88
CA ALA A 579 -65.45 -48.60 -28.08
C ALA A 579 -65.69 -47.71 -26.83
N ALA A 580 -65.90 -46.40 -27.09
CA ALA A 580 -66.32 -45.27 -26.21
C ALA A 580 -65.20 -44.50 -25.46
N ARG A 581 -65.00 -43.17 -25.48
CA ARG A 581 -65.74 -41.88 -25.72
C ARG A 581 -66.22 -41.16 -24.43
N LEU A 582 -65.90 -39.84 -24.35
CA LEU A 582 -66.46 -38.70 -23.56
C LEU A 582 -66.02 -38.53 -22.08
N THR A 583 -65.22 -37.50 -21.72
CA THR A 583 -65.50 -36.10 -21.26
C THR A 583 -66.02 -35.94 -19.82
N THR A 584 -65.38 -35.09 -18.99
CA THR A 584 -65.82 -33.74 -18.50
C THR A 584 -65.18 -33.32 -17.15
N SER A 585 -64.77 -32.03 -17.06
CA SER A 585 -64.69 -31.08 -15.88
C SER A 585 -63.91 -31.50 -14.62
N SER A 586 -63.18 -30.65 -13.87
CA SER A 586 -63.28 -29.21 -13.52
C SER A 586 -61.99 -28.78 -12.75
N GLU A 587 -61.66 -27.47 -12.81
CA GLU A 587 -61.09 -26.56 -11.76
C GLU A 587 -60.16 -27.18 -10.68
N GLU A 588 -58.93 -26.75 -10.38
CA GLU A 588 -58.36 -25.41 -10.19
C GLU A 588 -56.81 -25.51 -10.06
N GLU A 589 -56.12 -24.44 -10.46
CA GLU A 589 -54.84 -23.89 -9.96
C GLU A 589 -53.46 -24.58 -10.19
N GLU A 590 -52.53 -23.70 -10.61
CA GLU A 590 -51.07 -23.70 -10.51
C GLU A 590 -50.18 -24.35 -11.60
N GLU A 591 -49.55 -23.40 -12.33
CA GLU A 591 -48.15 -23.35 -12.80
C GLU A 591 -47.64 -24.23 -13.96
N GLU A 592 -47.22 -23.48 -14.98
CA GLU A 592 -46.11 -23.68 -15.92
C GLU A 592 -46.14 -24.85 -16.95
N GLU A 593 -45.84 -24.44 -18.20
CA GLU A 593 -45.23 -25.27 -19.25
C GLU A 593 -46.12 -26.21 -20.10
N GLU A 594 -46.99 -25.68 -20.98
CA GLU A 594 -47.44 -26.48 -22.15
C GLU A 594 -48.07 -25.65 -23.29
N VAL A 595 -47.29 -25.19 -24.30
CA VAL A 595 -47.83 -24.98 -25.67
C VAL A 595 -46.72 -25.22 -26.71
N PHE A 596 -46.52 -26.47 -27.11
CA PHE A 596 -46.39 -26.90 -28.53
C PHE A 596 -46.17 -28.43 -28.61
N ARG A 597 -47.21 -29.22 -28.27
CA ARG A 597 -47.28 -30.64 -28.64
C ARG A 597 -47.96 -30.78 -29.99
N VAL A 598 -47.15 -30.81 -31.05
CA VAL A 598 -47.51 -31.55 -32.26
C VAL A 598 -46.95 -32.97 -32.10
N THR A 599 -47.86 -33.92 -32.23
CA THR A 599 -47.75 -35.36 -32.05
C THR A 599 -46.45 -35.99 -32.58
N VAL A 600 -45.68 -36.57 -31.65
CA VAL A 600 -44.61 -37.55 -31.92
C VAL A 600 -45.26 -38.94 -31.96
N ALA A 601 -45.32 -39.52 -33.14
CA ALA A 601 -45.38 -40.96 -33.34
C ALA A 601 -44.32 -41.31 -34.39
N ASP A 602 -43.47 -42.27 -34.03
CA ASP A 602 -42.33 -42.83 -34.79
C ASP A 602 -41.02 -42.03 -34.81
N ALA A 603 -40.42 -41.98 -33.61
CA ALA A 603 -39.03 -42.31 -33.27
C ALA A 603 -37.85 -41.93 -34.21
N ASP A 604 -36.96 -41.16 -33.60
CA ASP A 604 -35.49 -41.16 -33.74
C ASP A 604 -34.84 -40.41 -34.90
N CYS A 605 -34.87 -39.07 -34.79
CA CYS A 605 -33.75 -38.19 -35.17
C CYS A 605 -33.69 -36.99 -34.21
N ASN A 606 -33.49 -37.25 -32.92
CA ASN A 606 -33.15 -36.20 -31.95
C ASN A 606 -31.62 -36.11 -31.85
N CYS A 607 -31.02 -35.31 -32.74
CA CYS A 607 -29.59 -35.01 -32.74
C CYS A 607 -29.35 -33.52 -33.00
N VAL A 608 -30.16 -32.63 -32.42
CA VAL A 608 -29.84 -31.20 -32.34
C VAL A 608 -30.49 -30.67 -31.06
N HIS A 609 -29.80 -30.83 -29.93
CA HIS A 609 -29.87 -29.99 -28.72
C HIS A 609 -29.39 -30.83 -27.53
N SER A 610 -28.08 -30.80 -27.29
CA SER A 610 -27.42 -30.90 -25.97
C SER A 610 -25.92 -31.00 -26.21
N ALA A 611 -25.25 -29.84 -26.27
CA ALA A 611 -23.85 -29.62 -25.91
C ALA A 611 -23.59 -28.12 -25.86
#